data_AF-A0A3B9YIQ0-F1
#
_entry.id   AF-A0A3B9YIQ0-F1
#
_cell.length_a   1.000
_cell.length_b   1.000
_cell.length_c   1.000
_cell.angle_alpha   90.00
_cell.angle_beta   90.00
_cell.angle_gamma   90.00
#
_symmetry.space_group_name_H-M   'P 1'
#
loop_
_entity.id
_entity.type
_entity.pdbx_description
1 polymer ?
#
loop_
_entity_poly.entity_id
_entity_poly.type
_entity_poly.pdbx_seq_one_letter_code
_entity_poly.pdbx_strand_id
1 'polypeptide(L)'
;MEVWMKKMTALLSLAAMALSAVSYAGETSTIEQAASDVQATLQQAQKDASAEKAAFQAASVTGMWVETDCKKFVFDENSPAVSRPQDFRSETWLEECDNIPLPNPPGGGICIPRRRLLRADIRTVQVQVQGRSAPGPKEVFEVCLWGASLSLKVKQSPNKYSVAEKNEPVFNSTLVLTKK
;
A
#
# COMPACT_ATOMS: atom_id res chain seq x y z
N MET A 1 -46.97 35.19 22.57
CA MET A 1 -46.38 36.53 22.43
C MET A 1 -45.14 36.39 21.57
N GLU A 2 -45.14 37.08 20.42
CA GLU A 2 -43.99 37.56 19.62
C GLU A 2 -42.98 36.49 19.15
N VAL A 3 -43.08 35.90 17.95
CA VAL A 3 -42.85 36.47 16.59
C VAL A 3 -41.68 37.44 16.54
N TRP A 4 -40.54 37.03 15.96
CA TRP A 4 -39.74 37.93 15.13
C TRP A 4 -38.90 37.18 14.08
N MET A 5 -39.30 37.37 12.83
CA MET A 5 -38.54 37.12 11.61
C MET A 5 -37.32 38.04 11.55
N LYS A 6 -36.20 37.57 11.01
CA LYS A 6 -35.32 38.41 10.18
C LYS A 6 -34.96 37.69 8.89
N LYS A 7 -35.62 38.16 7.84
CA LYS A 7 -35.32 37.93 6.43
C LYS A 7 -34.10 38.79 6.04
N MET A 8 -33.23 38.27 5.19
CA MET A 8 -32.45 39.02 4.18
C MET A 8 -31.85 37.98 3.21
N THR A 9 -32.43 37.73 2.02
CA THR A 9 -32.29 38.52 0.76
C THR A 9 -30.83 38.52 0.28
N ALA A 10 -30.40 37.52 -0.50
CA ALA A 10 -30.43 37.44 -1.98
C ALA A 10 -29.34 38.26 -2.69
N LEU A 11 -28.40 37.55 -3.33
CA LEU A 11 -27.54 37.92 -4.48
C LEU A 11 -27.17 36.56 -5.08
N LEU A 12 -27.82 36.01 -6.12
CA LEU A 12 -27.95 36.45 -7.51
C LEU A 12 -26.62 36.85 -8.16
N SER A 13 -25.86 35.84 -8.58
CA SER A 13 -24.90 35.94 -9.67
C SER A 13 -25.14 34.80 -10.64
N LEU A 14 -26.01 35.08 -11.62
CA LEU A 14 -26.03 34.42 -12.92
C LEU A 14 -24.65 34.62 -13.56
N ALA A 15 -23.86 33.55 -13.68
CA ALA A 15 -22.80 33.44 -14.67
C ALA A 15 -23.22 32.35 -15.65
N ALA A 16 -24.04 32.76 -16.63
CA ALA A 16 -24.23 32.03 -17.86
C ALA A 16 -22.92 32.13 -18.66
N MET A 17 -22.14 31.06 -18.70
CA MET A 17 -21.10 30.87 -19.71
C MET A 17 -21.36 29.58 -20.47
N ALA A 18 -21.93 29.79 -21.65
CA ALA A 18 -21.78 29.02 -22.88
C ALA A 18 -21.65 27.49 -22.76
N LEU A 19 -22.75 26.81 -23.08
CA LEU A 19 -22.70 25.54 -23.79
C LEU A 19 -21.96 25.76 -25.12
N SER A 20 -20.67 25.44 -25.16
CA SER A 20 -20.02 25.02 -26.40
C SER A 20 -20.22 23.52 -26.53
N ALA A 21 -21.02 23.13 -27.52
CA ALA A 21 -21.18 21.75 -27.94
C ALA A 21 -19.80 21.13 -28.19
N VAL A 22 -19.40 20.17 -27.36
CA VAL A 22 -18.31 19.26 -27.71
C VAL A 22 -18.90 18.27 -28.71
N SER A 23 -18.66 18.56 -29.98
CA SER A 23 -18.74 17.58 -31.05
C SER A 23 -17.88 16.39 -30.65
N TYR A 24 -18.49 15.21 -30.51
CA TYR A 24 -17.78 13.94 -30.59
C TYR A 24 -17.25 13.80 -32.02
N ALA A 25 -16.13 14.45 -32.29
CA ALA A 25 -15.25 14.07 -33.38
C ALA A 25 -14.44 12.88 -32.87
N GLY A 26 -14.52 11.76 -33.58
CA GLY A 26 -13.71 10.59 -33.29
C GLY A 26 -12.24 10.95 -33.42
N GLU A 27 -11.57 11.18 -32.29
CA GLU A 27 -10.13 11.11 -32.23
C GLU A 27 -9.77 9.64 -32.08
N THR A 28 -9.14 9.12 -33.12
CA THR A 28 -8.20 8.02 -33.04
C THR A 28 -7.25 8.31 -31.88
N SER A 29 -7.57 7.82 -30.68
CA SER A 29 -6.67 7.84 -29.54
C SER A 29 -5.45 7.04 -29.95
N THR A 30 -4.40 7.77 -30.31
CA THR A 30 -3.12 7.23 -30.77
C THR A 30 -2.63 6.27 -29.69
N ILE A 31 -2.43 5.02 -30.10
CA ILE A 31 -1.87 3.94 -29.28
C ILE A 31 -0.53 4.37 -28.65
N GLU A 32 0.16 5.36 -29.24
CA GLU A 32 1.36 5.99 -28.72
C GLU A 32 1.18 6.77 -27.40
N GLN A 33 0.03 7.41 -27.18
CA GLN A 33 -0.20 8.15 -25.94
C GLN A 33 -0.51 7.21 -24.76
N ALA A 34 -1.25 6.12 -25.04
CA ALA A 34 -1.43 5.02 -24.09
C ALA A 34 -0.12 4.29 -23.79
N ALA A 35 0.78 4.14 -24.77
CA ALA A 35 2.09 3.54 -24.56
C ALA A 35 3.02 4.42 -23.69
N SER A 36 2.96 5.75 -23.87
CA SER A 36 3.69 6.72 -23.06
C SER A 36 3.27 6.68 -21.58
N ASP A 37 1.97 6.60 -21.31
CA ASP A 37 1.45 6.53 -19.94
C ASP A 37 1.80 5.21 -19.24
N VAL A 38 1.80 4.09 -19.99
CA VAL A 38 2.25 2.79 -19.48
C VAL A 38 3.74 2.81 -19.16
N GLN A 39 4.56 3.45 -20.00
CA GLN A 39 6.01 3.54 -19.80
C GLN A 39 6.36 4.46 -18.62
N ALA A 40 5.65 5.58 -18.45
CA ALA A 40 5.79 6.47 -17.30
C ALA A 40 5.41 5.75 -15.98
N THR A 41 4.31 4.98 -16.01
CA THR A 41 3.86 4.17 -14.85
C THR A 41 4.87 3.07 -14.51
N LEU A 42 5.44 2.40 -15.51
CA LEU A 42 6.50 1.38 -15.33
C LEU A 42 7.78 1.98 -14.76
N GLN A 43 8.18 3.16 -15.21
CA GLN A 43 9.36 3.86 -14.69
C GLN A 43 9.15 4.34 -13.26
N GLN A 44 7.95 4.82 -12.90
CA GLN A 44 7.63 5.19 -11.53
C GLN A 44 7.60 3.95 -10.62
N ALA A 45 6.94 2.86 -11.04
CA ALA A 45 6.94 1.61 -10.30
C ALA A 45 8.35 1.01 -10.13
N GLN A 46 9.22 1.13 -11.14
CA GLN A 46 10.63 0.75 -11.02
C GLN A 46 11.39 1.66 -10.04
N LYS A 47 11.15 2.97 -10.06
CA LYS A 47 11.77 3.90 -9.11
C LYS A 47 11.34 3.60 -7.68
N ASP A 48 10.08 3.32 -7.45
CA ASP A 48 9.55 3.00 -6.13
C ASP A 48 10.08 1.65 -5.63
N ALA A 49 10.10 0.62 -6.48
CA ALA A 49 10.72 -0.68 -6.15
C ALA A 49 12.24 -0.58 -5.93
N SER A 50 12.93 0.31 -6.67
CA SER A 50 14.36 0.56 -6.49
C SER A 50 14.62 1.35 -5.20
N ALA A 51 13.75 2.29 -4.85
CA ALA A 51 13.82 3.05 -3.61
C ALA A 51 13.57 2.14 -2.40
N GLU A 52 12.65 1.19 -2.49
CA GLU A 52 12.43 0.18 -1.45
C GLU A 52 13.62 -0.78 -1.31
N LYS A 53 14.21 -1.22 -2.42
CA LYS A 53 15.44 -2.03 -2.39
C LYS A 53 16.65 -1.24 -1.88
N ALA A 54 16.75 0.03 -2.21
CA ALA A 54 17.79 0.92 -1.69
C ALA A 54 17.58 1.20 -0.20
N ALA A 55 16.34 1.37 0.25
CA ALA A 55 15.97 1.47 1.66
C ALA A 55 16.30 0.18 2.41
N PHE A 56 16.09 -1.00 1.80
CA PHE A 56 16.53 -2.29 2.35
C PHE A 56 18.04 -2.36 2.55
N GLN A 57 18.81 -2.01 1.53
CA GLN A 57 20.28 -2.01 1.62
C GLN A 57 20.77 -0.96 2.61
N ALA A 58 20.19 0.24 2.62
CA ALA A 58 20.50 1.27 3.59
C ALA A 58 20.16 0.82 5.02
N ALA A 59 19.04 0.13 5.24
CA ALA A 59 18.68 -0.40 6.56
C ALA A 59 19.70 -1.43 7.06
N SER A 60 20.13 -2.35 6.20
CA SER A 60 21.16 -3.35 6.53
C SER A 60 22.54 -2.76 6.88
N VAL A 61 22.84 -1.54 6.43
CA VAL A 61 24.12 -0.84 6.67
C VAL A 61 24.05 0.09 7.90
N THR A 62 22.85 0.45 8.37
CA THR A 62 22.65 1.51 9.40
C THR A 62 22.20 0.98 10.76
N GLY A 63 22.24 -0.34 10.98
CA GLY A 63 21.67 -0.94 12.20
C GLY A 63 20.13 -0.83 12.24
N MET A 64 19.47 -0.49 11.13
CA MET A 64 18.02 -0.51 11.07
C MET A 64 17.52 -1.91 10.74
N TRP A 65 16.53 -2.37 11.48
CA TRP A 65 15.91 -3.68 11.31
C TRP A 65 14.40 -3.53 11.23
N VAL A 66 13.76 -4.24 10.29
CA VAL A 66 12.32 -4.14 10.06
C VAL A 66 11.67 -5.50 10.28
N GLU A 67 10.80 -5.58 11.28
CA GLU A 67 9.94 -6.73 11.52
C GLU A 67 8.88 -6.84 10.43
N THR A 68 8.87 -7.98 9.75
CA THR A 68 7.87 -8.28 8.73
C THR A 68 6.78 -9.15 9.32
N ASP A 69 5.51 -8.78 9.15
CA ASP A 69 4.37 -9.63 9.51
C ASP A 69 3.77 -10.23 8.24
N CYS A 70 3.75 -11.56 8.16
CA CYS A 70 3.28 -12.32 7.01
C CYS A 70 2.11 -13.23 7.39
N LYS A 71 1.01 -13.16 6.65
CA LYS A 71 -0.17 -14.00 6.86
C LYS A 71 -0.64 -14.65 5.58
N LYS A 72 -1.27 -15.82 5.72
CA LYS A 72 -1.79 -16.61 4.60
C LYS A 72 -3.28 -16.39 4.44
N PHE A 73 -3.69 -16.14 3.20
CA PHE A 73 -5.08 -16.10 2.76
C PHE A 73 -5.36 -17.33 1.93
N VAL A 74 -6.29 -18.17 2.41
CA VAL A 74 -6.67 -19.41 1.76
C VAL A 74 -8.07 -19.26 1.20
N PHE A 75 -8.21 -19.54 -0.09
CA PHE A 75 -9.48 -19.60 -0.79
C PHE A 75 -9.72 -21.04 -1.23
N ASP A 76 -10.47 -21.78 -0.42
CA ASP A 76 -10.94 -23.13 -0.77
C ASP A 76 -12.09 -23.06 -1.79
N GLU A 77 -12.58 -24.22 -2.24
CA GLU A 77 -13.50 -24.32 -3.38
C GLU A 77 -14.78 -23.49 -3.21
N ASN A 78 -15.29 -23.42 -1.99
CA ASN A 78 -16.50 -22.69 -1.62
C ASN A 78 -16.22 -21.34 -0.95
N SER A 79 -14.97 -20.89 -0.92
CA SER A 79 -14.62 -19.61 -0.31
C SER A 79 -15.15 -18.44 -1.16
N PRO A 80 -15.65 -17.36 -0.53
CA PRO A 80 -16.06 -16.16 -1.23
C PRO A 80 -14.88 -15.54 -2.00
N ALA A 81 -15.18 -14.71 -3.02
CA ALA A 81 -14.16 -14.02 -3.79
C ALA A 81 -13.34 -13.00 -2.98
N VAL A 82 -13.82 -12.58 -1.82
CA VAL A 82 -13.17 -11.62 -0.92
C VAL A 82 -12.89 -12.32 0.41
N SER A 83 -11.66 -12.20 0.90
CA SER A 83 -11.28 -12.76 2.19
C SER A 83 -11.86 -11.96 3.36
N ARG A 84 -11.83 -12.54 4.56
CA ARG A 84 -11.97 -11.74 5.78
C ARG A 84 -10.78 -10.76 5.90
N PRO A 85 -10.99 -9.55 6.45
CA PRO A 85 -9.88 -8.65 6.79
C PRO A 85 -8.98 -9.29 7.84
N GLN A 86 -7.68 -9.02 7.73
CA GLN A 86 -6.69 -9.38 8.74
C GLN A 86 -5.80 -8.17 9.03
N ASP A 87 -5.52 -7.92 10.30
CA ASP A 87 -4.63 -6.85 10.73
C ASP A 87 -3.17 -7.28 10.55
N PHE A 88 -2.31 -6.37 10.12
CA PHE A 88 -0.88 -6.55 9.98
C PHE A 88 -0.16 -5.51 10.80
N ARG A 89 1.00 -5.90 11.33
CA ARG A 89 1.86 -4.97 12.08
C ARG A 89 3.31 -5.13 11.67
N SER A 90 3.94 -4.05 11.21
CA SER A 90 5.37 -4.02 10.95
C SER A 90 6.04 -2.98 11.83
N GLU A 91 7.18 -3.33 12.40
CA GLU A 91 7.93 -2.47 13.30
C GLU A 91 9.33 -2.24 12.75
N THR A 92 9.71 -0.97 12.65
CA THR A 92 11.06 -0.56 12.28
C THR A 92 11.82 -0.17 13.53
N TRP A 93 12.93 -0.86 13.76
CA TRP A 93 13.82 -0.69 14.89
C TRP A 93 15.15 -0.10 14.43
N LEU A 94 15.76 0.70 15.29
CA LEU A 94 17.16 1.11 15.17
C LEU A 94 17.96 0.42 16.26
N GLU A 95 19.02 -0.26 15.86
CA GLU A 95 20.04 -0.79 16.74
C GLU A 95 21.07 0.29 17.02
N GLU A 96 21.03 0.82 18.24
CA GLU A 96 21.96 1.81 18.75
C GLU A 96 23.00 1.10 19.64
N CYS A 97 24.26 1.55 19.56
CA CYS A 97 25.33 1.08 20.42
C CYS A 97 25.51 2.05 21.59
N ASP A 98 25.14 1.62 22.80
CA ASP A 98 25.58 2.35 23.99
C ASP A 98 27.05 2.01 24.25
N ASN A 99 27.93 3.00 24.10
CA ASN A 99 29.34 2.86 24.45
C ASN A 99 29.48 2.93 25.97
N ILE A 100 29.65 1.77 26.61
CA ILE A 100 29.97 1.71 28.04
C ILE A 100 31.49 1.76 28.19
N PRO A 101 32.05 2.79 28.86
CA PRO A 101 33.48 2.86 29.09
C PRO A 101 33.91 1.72 30.02
N LEU A 102 34.90 0.94 29.58
CA LEU A 102 35.51 -0.08 30.43
C LEU A 102 36.51 0.56 31.39
N PRO A 103 36.50 0.18 32.68
CA PRO A 103 37.44 0.73 33.65
C PRO A 103 38.88 0.24 33.42
N ASN A 104 39.10 -0.85 32.68
CA ASN A 104 40.44 -1.35 32.37
C ASN A 104 40.42 -2.29 31.14
N PRO A 105 41.26 -2.10 30.12
CA PRO A 105 42.25 -1.02 29.93
C PRO A 105 41.60 0.34 29.62
N PRO A 106 42.28 1.46 29.95
CA PRO A 106 41.78 2.80 29.62
C PRO A 106 41.67 2.96 28.09
N GLY A 107 40.47 3.26 27.61
CA GLY A 107 40.18 3.49 26.18
C GLY A 107 39.34 2.40 25.50
N GLY A 108 39.01 1.29 26.18
CA GLY A 108 38.07 0.30 25.67
C GLY A 108 36.61 0.68 25.95
N GLY A 109 35.73 0.53 24.95
CA GLY A 109 34.27 0.60 25.13
C GLY A 109 33.63 -0.71 24.68
N ILE A 110 32.58 -1.17 25.38
CA ILE A 110 31.71 -2.25 24.88
C ILE A 110 30.48 -1.59 24.28
N CYS A 111 30.16 -1.92 23.02
CA CYS A 111 28.84 -1.63 22.47
C CYS A 111 27.85 -2.65 23.06
N ILE A 112 26.87 -2.18 23.83
CA ILE A 112 25.69 -2.97 24.15
C ILE A 112 24.60 -2.59 23.14
N PRO A 113 24.15 -3.52 22.29
CA PRO A 113 23.09 -3.22 21.33
C PRO A 113 21.79 -2.93 22.08
N ARG A 114 21.20 -1.77 21.80
CA ARG A 114 19.84 -1.41 22.23
C ARG A 114 18.97 -1.17 21.02
N ARG A 115 17.76 -1.72 21.06
CA ARG A 115 16.77 -1.52 20.00
C ARG A 115 15.82 -0.40 20.41
N ARG A 116 15.77 0.65 19.61
CA ARG A 116 14.79 1.73 19.73
C ARG A 116 13.74 1.58 18.63
N LEU A 117 12.47 1.51 19.00
CA LEU A 117 11.38 1.51 18.03
C LEU A 117 11.34 2.89 17.35
N LEU A 118 11.52 2.92 16.03
CA LEU A 118 11.40 4.14 15.24
C LEU A 118 9.97 4.35 14.77
N ARG A 119 9.34 3.28 14.29
CA ARG A 119 8.04 3.35 13.63
C ARG A 119 7.30 2.03 13.78
N ALA A 120 5.99 2.11 13.97
CA ALA A 120 5.09 0.97 13.86
C ALA A 120 4.04 1.29 12.80
N ASP A 121 3.94 0.45 11.78
CA ASP A 121 2.94 0.53 10.73
C ASP A 121 1.90 -0.56 10.96
N ILE A 122 0.63 -0.17 10.96
CA ILE A 122 -0.50 -1.06 11.14
C ILE A 122 -1.41 -0.93 9.92
N ARG A 123 -1.82 -2.06 9.35
CA ARG A 123 -2.71 -2.11 8.19
C ARG A 123 -3.75 -3.21 8.36
N THR A 124 -5.00 -2.92 8.08
CA THR A 124 -6.03 -3.96 7.90
C THR A 124 -6.07 -4.32 6.42
N VAL A 125 -5.82 -5.58 6.08
CA VAL A 125 -5.72 -6.01 4.69
C VAL A 125 -6.80 -7.04 4.34
N GLN A 126 -7.44 -6.82 3.20
CA GLN A 126 -8.31 -7.78 2.53
C GLN A 126 -7.70 -8.21 1.19
N VAL A 127 -7.93 -9.46 0.81
CA VAL A 127 -7.57 -9.97 -0.52
C VAL A 127 -8.85 -10.24 -1.29
N GLN A 128 -8.94 -9.69 -2.50
CA GLN A 128 -10.05 -9.91 -3.42
C GLN A 128 -9.55 -10.61 -4.69
N VAL A 129 -10.05 -11.81 -4.96
CA VAL A 129 -9.79 -12.54 -6.20
C VAL A 129 -10.86 -12.18 -7.23
N GLN A 130 -10.54 -11.26 -8.14
CA GLN A 130 -11.49 -10.79 -9.16
C GLN A 130 -11.84 -11.91 -10.13
N GLY A 131 -13.14 -12.06 -10.42
CA GLY A 131 -13.62 -13.13 -11.32
C GLY A 131 -13.54 -14.53 -10.72
N ARG A 132 -13.34 -14.68 -9.40
CA ARG A 132 -13.55 -15.96 -8.72
C ARG A 132 -15.05 -16.21 -8.55
N SER A 133 -15.55 -17.28 -9.16
CA SER A 133 -16.86 -17.85 -8.87
C SER A 133 -16.69 -19.13 -8.06
N ALA A 134 -17.63 -19.42 -7.16
CA ALA A 134 -17.72 -20.71 -6.50
C ALA A 134 -18.52 -21.69 -7.38
N PRO A 135 -18.11 -22.96 -7.52
CA PRO A 135 -16.87 -23.54 -6.99
C PRO A 135 -15.63 -23.10 -7.79
N GLY A 136 -14.48 -22.97 -7.13
CA GLY A 136 -13.19 -22.63 -7.75
C GLY A 136 -12.03 -23.50 -7.23
N PRO A 137 -10.82 -23.43 -7.83
CA PRO A 137 -9.67 -24.17 -7.31
C PRO A 137 -9.22 -23.62 -5.95
N LYS A 138 -8.56 -24.46 -5.15
CA LYS A 138 -7.89 -24.02 -3.93
C LYS A 138 -6.71 -23.11 -4.27
N GLU A 139 -6.69 -21.93 -3.67
CA GLU A 139 -5.64 -20.92 -3.87
C GLU A 139 -5.11 -20.42 -2.51
N VAL A 140 -3.80 -20.21 -2.43
CA VAL A 140 -3.11 -19.74 -1.22
C VAL A 140 -2.21 -18.57 -1.58
N PHE A 141 -2.43 -17.45 -0.90
CA PHE A 141 -1.65 -16.23 -1.03
C PHE A 141 -0.99 -15.93 0.31
N GLU A 142 0.27 -15.51 0.29
CA GLU A 142 0.98 -14.98 1.46
C GLU A 142 1.14 -13.47 1.27
N VAL A 143 0.57 -12.69 2.18
CA VAL A 143 0.72 -11.24 2.20
C VAL A 143 1.65 -10.91 3.35
N CYS A 144 2.60 -10.00 3.12
CA CYS A 144 3.51 -9.51 4.13
C CYS A 144 3.47 -7.99 4.19
N LEU A 145 3.37 -7.43 5.39
CA LEU A 145 3.59 -6.01 5.65
C LEU A 145 5.05 -5.80 6.06
N TRP A 146 5.75 -4.96 5.32
CA TRP A 146 7.16 -4.61 5.53
C TRP A 146 7.31 -3.10 5.58
N GLY A 147 7.52 -2.55 6.77
CA GLY A 147 7.31 -1.14 7.05
C GLY A 147 5.89 -0.72 6.65
N ALA A 148 5.79 0.30 5.79
CA ALA A 148 4.52 0.77 5.25
C ALA A 148 4.05 0.03 3.99
N SER A 149 4.87 -0.88 3.45
CA SER A 149 4.68 -1.49 2.14
C SER A 149 4.09 -2.90 2.25
N LEU A 150 3.09 -3.20 1.42
CA LEU A 150 2.50 -4.53 1.31
C LEU A 150 3.12 -5.30 0.15
N SER A 151 3.42 -6.57 0.39
CA SER A 151 3.86 -7.49 -0.65
C SER A 151 2.97 -8.73 -0.66
N LEU A 152 2.67 -9.25 -1.85
CA LEU A 152 1.86 -10.46 -2.04
C LEU A 152 2.65 -11.50 -2.84
N LYS A 153 2.70 -12.72 -2.31
CA LYS A 153 3.30 -13.89 -2.94
C LYS A 153 2.24 -14.96 -3.15
N VAL A 154 2.09 -15.41 -4.39
CA VAL A 154 1.23 -16.56 -4.73
C VAL A 154 1.97 -17.84 -4.31
N LYS A 155 1.45 -18.55 -3.31
CA LYS A 155 2.05 -19.81 -2.81
C LYS A 155 1.51 -21.03 -3.53
N GLN A 156 0.21 -21.03 -3.81
CA GLN A 156 -0.47 -22.11 -4.51
C GLN A 156 -1.60 -21.53 -5.34
N SER A 157 -1.55 -21.71 -6.65
CA SER A 157 -2.61 -21.30 -7.58
C SER A 157 -2.36 -21.92 -8.95
N PRO A 158 -3.40 -22.36 -9.68
CA PRO A 158 -3.26 -22.74 -11.08
C PRO A 158 -3.17 -21.51 -12.01
N ASN A 159 -3.59 -20.33 -11.53
CA ASN A 159 -3.65 -19.09 -12.29
C ASN A 159 -2.49 -18.15 -11.95
N LYS A 160 -2.11 -17.31 -12.92
CA LYS A 160 -1.24 -16.15 -12.71
C LYS A 160 -2.08 -14.91 -12.42
N TYR A 161 -1.53 -14.00 -11.62
CA TYR A 161 -2.26 -12.81 -11.18
C TYR A 161 -1.43 -11.53 -11.40
N SER A 162 -2.11 -10.43 -11.72
CA SER A 162 -1.66 -9.06 -11.41
C SER A 162 -2.27 -8.62 -10.08
N VAL A 163 -1.49 -7.89 -9.30
CA VAL A 163 -1.92 -7.34 -8.02
C VAL A 163 -2.08 -5.83 -8.17
N ALA A 164 -3.22 -5.31 -7.76
CA ALA A 164 -3.44 -3.88 -7.58
C ALA A 164 -3.79 -3.61 -6.12
N GLU A 165 -3.11 -2.66 -5.49
CA GLU A 165 -3.48 -2.19 -4.16
C GLU A 165 -4.48 -1.04 -4.27
N LYS A 166 -5.64 -1.23 -3.65
CA LYS A 166 -6.62 -0.16 -3.45
C LYS A 166 -6.49 0.34 -2.01
N ASN A 167 -5.94 1.54 -1.86
CA ASN A 167 -5.89 2.23 -0.57
C ASN A 167 -7.29 2.74 -0.21
N GLU A 168 -7.80 2.31 0.95
CA GLU A 168 -9.06 2.79 1.51
C GLU A 168 -8.78 3.78 2.66
N PRO A 169 -9.77 4.61 3.05
CA PRO A 169 -9.58 5.53 4.15
C PRO A 169 -9.19 4.78 5.43
N VAL A 170 -8.21 5.36 6.15
CA VAL A 170 -7.78 4.94 7.51
C VAL A 170 -7.24 3.50 7.56
N PHE A 171 -5.93 3.33 7.37
CA PHE A 171 -5.15 2.08 7.56
C PHE A 171 -5.66 0.81 6.85
N ASN A 172 -6.67 0.92 5.99
CA ASN A 172 -7.27 -0.21 5.30
C ASN A 172 -6.71 -0.29 3.87
N SER A 173 -6.34 -1.50 3.45
CA SER A 173 -5.90 -1.77 2.07
C SER A 173 -6.59 -3.02 1.54
N THR A 174 -7.05 -2.96 0.29
CA THR A 174 -7.58 -4.13 -0.42
C THR A 174 -6.64 -4.49 -1.56
N LEU A 175 -6.10 -5.71 -1.53
CA LEU A 175 -5.28 -6.27 -2.61
C LEU A 175 -6.21 -6.98 -3.61
N VAL A 176 -6.39 -6.36 -4.77
CA VAL A 176 -7.21 -6.89 -5.86
C VAL A 176 -6.33 -7.72 -6.79
N LEU A 177 -6.67 -9.00 -6.92
CA LEU A 177 -6.00 -9.98 -7.76
C LEU A 177 -6.81 -10.17 -9.04
N THR A 178 -6.25 -9.75 -10.17
CA THR A 178 -6.84 -9.96 -11.51
C THR A 178 -6.08 -11.07 -12.22
N LYS A 179 -6.80 -12.08 -12.72
CA LYS A 179 -6.19 -13.18 -13.49
C LYS A 179 -5.57 -12.63 -14.77
N LYS A 180 -4.36 -13.10 -15.09
CA LYS A 180 -3.67 -12.83 -16.37
C LYS A 180 -3.90 -13.94 -17.37
#